data_AF-A0A9D2AM26-F1
#
_entry.id   AF-A0A9D2AM26-F1
#
_cell.length_a   1.000
_cell.length_b   1.000
_cell.length_c   1.000
_cell.angle_alpha   90.00
_cell.angle_beta   90.00
_cell.angle_gamma   90.00
#
_symmetry.space_group_name_H-M   'P 1'
#
loop_
_entity.id
_entity.type
_entity.pdbx_description
1 polymer ?
#
loop_
_entity_poly.entity_id
_entity_poly.type
_entity_poly.pdbx_seq_one_letter_code
_entity_poly.pdbx_strand_id
1 'polypeptide(L)'
;LPGETIEIRDGVIYIDGEEYEEKGDLPQITNPGLAEDGVTLGNDEYFVLGDNRNNSEDSRFAEVQNIDKKYIEGKLWFCIYPADQMGFVKQ
;
A
#
# COMPACT_ATOMS: atom_id res chain seq x y z
N LEU A 1 0.53 -5.97 9.65
CA LEU A 1 1.72 -6.03 8.77
C LEU A 1 2.91 -6.52 9.62
N PRO A 2 4.16 -6.37 9.16
CA PRO A 2 5.16 -7.45 8.97
C PRO A 2 4.78 -8.89 9.37
N GLY A 3 5.23 -9.89 8.60
CA GLY A 3 4.91 -11.31 8.84
C GLY A 3 3.52 -11.76 8.36
N GLU A 4 2.70 -10.83 7.87
CA GLU A 4 1.38 -11.09 7.30
C GLU A 4 1.46 -11.38 5.80
N THR A 5 0.38 -11.93 5.26
CA THR A 5 0.18 -12.16 3.83
C THR A 5 -0.82 -11.16 3.26
N ILE A 6 -0.40 -10.45 2.22
CA ILE A 6 -1.22 -9.49 1.49
C ILE A 6 -1.69 -10.13 0.20
N GLU A 7 -2.98 -10.07 -0.07
CA GLU A 7 -3.58 -10.62 -1.27
C GLU A 7 -4.59 -9.62 -1.84
N ILE A 8 -4.75 -9.59 -3.17
CA ILE A 8 -5.72 -8.71 -3.83
C ILE A 8 -6.61 -9.57 -4.71
N ARG A 9 -7.90 -9.63 -4.37
CA ARG A 9 -8.92 -10.40 -5.11
C ARG A 9 -10.03 -9.46 -5.54
N ASP A 10 -10.42 -9.53 -6.81
CA ASP A 10 -11.51 -8.71 -7.37
C ASP A 10 -11.36 -7.20 -7.09
N GLY A 11 -10.12 -6.71 -6.98
CA GLY A 11 -9.78 -5.32 -6.71
C GLY A 11 -9.82 -4.88 -5.24
N VAL A 12 -10.10 -5.83 -4.34
CA VAL A 12 -10.15 -5.66 -2.89
C VAL A 12 -8.91 -6.24 -2.23
N ILE A 13 -8.39 -5.56 -1.21
CA ILE A 13 -7.21 -5.99 -0.45
C ILE A 13 -7.64 -6.90 0.69
N TYR A 14 -6.89 -7.98 0.88
CA TYR A 14 -7.00 -8.90 1.99
C TYR A 14 -5.67 -8.97 2.73
N ILE A 15 -5.75 -8.99 4.06
CA ILE A 15 -4.60 -9.13 4.96
C ILE A 15 -4.86 -10.35 5.82
N ASP A 16 -4.00 -11.37 5.69
CA ASP A 16 -4.18 -12.69 6.31
C ASP A 16 -5.56 -13.31 6.03
N GLY A 17 -6.14 -13.00 4.86
CA GLY A 17 -7.45 -13.47 4.44
C GLY A 17 -8.63 -12.64 4.93
N GLU A 18 -8.42 -11.63 5.77
CA GLU A 18 -9.45 -10.67 6.19
C GLU A 18 -9.49 -9.48 5.23
N GLU A 19 -10.69 -9.08 4.82
CA GLU A 19 -10.88 -7.91 3.96
C GLU A 19 -10.40 -6.64 4.67
N TYR A 20 -9.51 -5.91 4.01
CA TYR A 20 -9.01 -4.65 4.52
C TYR A 20 -9.92 -3.51 4.07
N GLU A 21 -10.70 -2.97 5.01
CA GLU A 21 -11.48 -1.76 4.78
C GLU A 21 -10.57 -0.54 4.65
N GLU A 22 -10.31 -0.15 3.41
CA GLU A 22 -9.54 1.04 3.12
C GLU A 22 -10.27 2.32 3.55
N LYS A 23 -9.53 3.19 4.25
CA LYS A 23 -10.00 4.53 4.59
C LYS A 23 -9.70 5.48 3.44
N GLY A 24 -10.73 5.91 2.72
CA GLY A 24 -10.63 6.93 1.68
C GLY A 24 -11.42 6.56 0.44
N ASP A 25 -11.46 7.49 -0.52
CA ASP A 25 -12.04 7.26 -1.84
C ASP A 25 -10.91 6.87 -2.80
N LEU A 26 -10.46 5.61 -2.68
CA LEU A 26 -9.38 5.05 -3.48
C LEU A 26 -9.97 4.13 -4.56
N PRO A 27 -9.45 4.19 -5.80
CA PRO A 27 -9.97 3.36 -6.88
C PRO A 27 -9.68 1.88 -6.64
N GLN A 28 -10.60 1.03 -7.09
CA GLN A 28 -10.41 -0.42 -7.09
C GLN A 28 -9.16 -0.80 -7.90
N ILE A 29 -8.45 -1.80 -7.42
CA ILE A 29 -7.21 -2.27 -8.04
C ILE A 29 -7.56 -3.15 -9.24
N THR A 30 -7.16 -2.74 -10.44
CA THR A 30 -7.42 -3.51 -11.66
C THR A 30 -6.33 -4.51 -12.00
N ASN A 31 -5.10 -4.24 -11.56
CA ASN A 31 -3.96 -5.13 -11.71
C ASN A 31 -3.41 -5.48 -10.31
N PRO A 32 -3.70 -6.68 -9.79
CA PRO A 32 -3.19 -7.14 -8.50
C PRO A 32 -1.70 -7.51 -8.55
N GLY A 33 -1.14 -7.79 -9.74
CA GLY A 33 0.25 -8.20 -9.90
C GLY A 33 0.60 -9.42 -9.06
N LEU A 34 1.74 -9.40 -8.40
CA LEU A 34 2.19 -10.49 -7.50
C LEU A 34 1.23 -10.76 -6.34
N ALA A 35 0.42 -9.78 -5.95
CA ALA A 35 -0.54 -9.95 -4.87
C ALA A 35 -1.81 -10.71 -5.29
N GLU A 36 -1.96 -11.10 -6.56
CA GLU A 36 -3.06 -12.00 -6.99
C GLU A 36 -2.96 -13.36 -6.31
N ASP A 37 -1.74 -13.91 -6.23
CA ASP A 37 -1.45 -15.21 -5.61
C ASP A 37 -1.08 -15.08 -4.12
N GLY A 38 -1.05 -13.85 -3.60
CA GLY A 38 -0.64 -13.52 -2.24
C GLY A 38 0.88 -13.30 -2.07
N VAL A 39 1.23 -12.30 -1.25
CA VAL A 39 2.60 -11.93 -0.91
C VAL A 39 2.77 -11.96 0.60
N THR A 40 3.56 -12.92 1.10
CA THR A 40 3.93 -12.98 2.52
C THR A 40 5.13 -12.08 2.80
N LEU A 41 4.98 -11.20 3.79
CA LEU A 41 6.01 -10.25 4.20
C LEU A 41 7.00 -10.88 5.18
N GLY A 42 8.28 -10.54 5.04
CA GLY A 42 9.26 -10.76 6.10
C GLY A 42 8.95 -9.96 7.38
N ASN A 43 9.69 -10.26 8.45
CA ASN A 43 9.50 -9.64 9.78
C ASN A 43 9.75 -8.12 9.84
N ASP A 44 10.46 -7.58 8.85
CA ASP A 44 10.75 -6.15 8.73
C ASP A 44 10.40 -5.63 7.32
N GLU A 45 9.50 -6.31 6.61
CA GLU A 45 9.08 -5.92 5.27
C GLU A 45 7.71 -5.27 5.26
N TYR A 46 7.52 -4.38 4.30
CA TYR A 46 6.27 -3.68 4.05
C TYR A 46 5.88 -3.85 2.59
N PHE A 47 4.59 -4.18 2.37
CA PHE A 47 3.94 -4.04 1.08
C PHE A 47 3.47 -2.60 0.94
N VAL A 48 3.92 -1.88 -0.10
CA VAL A 48 3.51 -0.50 -0.35
C VAL A 48 2.62 -0.41 -1.57
N LEU A 49 1.61 0.45 -1.49
CA LEU A 49 0.67 0.75 -2.58
C LEU A 49 0.64 2.26 -2.80
N GLY A 50 0.71 2.68 -4.06
CA GLY A 50 0.48 4.08 -4.40
C GLY A 50 -1.01 4.43 -4.36
N ASP A 51 -1.34 5.66 -3.97
CA ASP A 51 -2.74 6.15 -3.97
C ASP A 51 -3.34 6.15 -5.38
N ASN A 52 -2.52 6.37 -6.41
CA ASN A 52 -2.92 6.23 -7.82
C ASN A 52 -2.84 4.76 -8.27
N ARG A 53 -3.72 3.91 -7.72
CA ARG A 53 -3.64 2.44 -7.79
C ARG A 53 -3.43 1.87 -9.17
N ASN A 54 -4.07 2.42 -10.20
CA ASN A 54 -4.01 1.86 -11.54
C ASN A 54 -2.86 2.45 -12.38
N ASN A 55 -2.02 3.31 -11.80
CA ASN A 55 -0.93 3.99 -12.50
C ASN A 55 0.34 4.13 -11.63
N SER A 56 0.44 3.37 -10.55
CA SER A 56 1.62 3.31 -9.68
C SER A 56 2.38 2.03 -9.93
N GLU A 57 3.69 2.12 -10.09
CA GLU A 57 4.60 0.98 -9.92
C GLU A 57 4.94 0.89 -8.44
N ASP A 58 4.42 -0.13 -7.77
CA ASP A 58 4.57 -0.36 -6.33
C ASP A 58 4.78 -1.87 -6.05
N SER A 59 4.66 -2.32 -4.79
CA SER A 59 5.02 -3.69 -4.38
C SER A 59 4.26 -4.80 -5.11
N ARG A 60 3.20 -4.48 -5.87
CA ARG A 60 2.54 -5.44 -6.78
C ARG A 60 3.45 -5.89 -7.92
N PHE A 61 4.50 -5.15 -8.24
CA PHE A 61 5.42 -5.45 -9.34
C PHE A 61 6.75 -6.02 -8.82
N ALA A 62 7.27 -7.03 -9.51
CA ALA A 62 8.50 -7.73 -9.12
C ALA A 62 9.76 -6.84 -9.15
N GLU A 63 9.69 -5.75 -9.91
CA GLU A 63 10.71 -4.74 -10.04
C GLU A 63 10.83 -3.87 -8.78
N VAL A 64 9.73 -3.69 -8.03
CA VAL A 64 9.70 -2.88 -6.80
C VAL A 64 9.95 -3.73 -5.57
N GLN A 65 9.35 -4.93 -5.51
CA GLN A 65 9.44 -5.87 -4.38
C GLN A 65 8.87 -5.28 -3.07
N ASN A 66 9.02 -6.03 -1.98
CA ASN A 66 8.71 -5.56 -0.64
C ASN A 66 9.80 -4.60 -0.14
N ILE A 67 9.42 -3.64 0.68
CA ILE A 67 10.33 -2.65 1.22
C ILE A 67 10.75 -3.02 2.64
N ASP A 68 12.04 -3.24 2.86
CA ASP A 68 12.61 -3.38 4.20
C ASP A 68 12.44 -2.07 4.97
N LYS A 69 12.00 -2.17 6.23
CA LYS A 69 11.75 -1.07 7.16
C LYS A 69 12.90 -0.09 7.25
N LYS A 70 14.15 -0.55 7.11
CA LYS A 70 15.33 0.33 7.17
C LYS A 70 15.39 1.36 6.04
N TYR A 71 14.67 1.13 4.93
CA TYR A 71 14.56 2.07 3.81
C TYR A 71 13.37 3.04 3.96
N ILE A 72 12.54 2.86 5.00
CA ILE A 72 11.44 3.78 5.30
C ILE A 72 11.98 4.90 6.21
N GLU A 73 12.31 6.03 5.60
CA GLU A 73 12.92 7.19 6.30
C GLU A 73 11.94 7.91 7.24
N GLY A 74 10.63 7.85 6.97
CA GLY A 74 9.66 8.54 7.80
C GLY A 74 8.23 8.46 7.29
N LYS A 75 7.35 9.20 7.98
CA LYS A 75 5.93 9.35 7.63
C LYS A 75 5.64 10.80 7.30
N LEU A 76 4.87 11.03 6.24
CA LEU A 76 4.36 12.36 5.92
C LEU A 76 3.39 12.81 7.00
N TRP A 77 3.63 14.00 7.57
CA TRP A 77 2.87 14.53 8.69
C TRP A 77 2.34 15.95 8.47
N PHE A 78 2.80 16.66 7.44
CA PHE A 78 2.34 18.01 7.09
C PHE A 78 2.33 18.23 5.58
N CYS A 79 1.27 18.85 5.06
CA CYS A 79 1.14 19.26 3.66
C CYS A 79 1.08 20.79 3.59
N ILE A 80 1.80 21.41 2.65
CA ILE A 80 1.88 22.88 2.48
C ILE A 80 1.11 23.37 1.25
N TYR A 81 0.93 22.51 0.24
CA TYR A 81 0.27 22.86 -1.02
C TYR A 81 -0.62 21.70 -1.51
N PRO A 82 -1.82 21.98 -2.07
CA PRO A 82 -2.41 23.30 -2.30
C PRO A 82 -2.82 24.01 -1.00
N ALA A 83 -2.88 25.35 -1.03
CA ALA A 83 -2.97 26.17 0.19
C ALA A 83 -4.25 25.92 1.01
N ASP A 84 -5.33 25.49 0.37
CA ASP A 84 -6.61 25.08 0.97
C ASP A 84 -6.53 23.72 1.67
N GLN A 85 -5.50 22.93 1.39
CA GLN A 85 -5.20 21.64 2.02
C GLN A 85 -4.04 21.73 3.02
N MET A 86 -3.50 22.93 3.27
CA MET A 86 -2.38 23.10 4.18
C MET A 86 -2.75 22.67 5.60
N GLY A 87 -1.96 21.77 6.18
CA GLY A 87 -2.19 21.26 7.52
C GLY A 87 -1.54 19.91 7.79
N PHE A 88 -1.84 19.36 8.97
CA PHE A 88 -1.37 18.04 9.35
C PHE A 88 -2.10 16.95 8.56
N VAL A 89 -1.35 15.94 8.12
CA VAL A 89 -1.92 14.76 7.44
C VAL A 89 -2.77 13.98 8.44
N LYS A 90 -4.03 13.68 8.07
CA LYS A 90 -4.93 12.86 8.89
C LYS A 90 -4.50 11.40 8.83
N GLN A 91 -4.52 10.71 9.97
CA GLN A 91 -4.21 9.27 10.10
C GLN A 91 -5.49 8.44 10.23
#